data_AF-C1EBC3-F1
#
_entry.id   AF-C1EBC3-F1
#
_cell.length_a   1.000
_cell.length_b   1.000
_cell.length_c   1.000
_cell.angle_alpha   90.00
_cell.angle_beta   90.00
_cell.angle_gamma   90.00
#
_symmetry.space_group_name_H-M   'P 1'
#
loop_
_entity.id
_entity.type
_entity.pdbx_description
1 polymer ?
#
loop_
_entity_poly.entity_id
_entity_poly.type
_entity_poly.pdbx_seq_one_letter_code
_entity_poly.pdbx_strand_id
1 'polypeptide(L)'
;MRADFVELLVASGAVDALASLFALHDRPKQDVEPVPPAIIAGLRMLEALLDARVPAPGAELGEDHAAGIRSSSGAAAKPATSIVTDCESPAGSLIAALRETALAGLPSLLTSVLLQTEATLRIPVLQDPAAAARALPPNFVGVASSVLRLLNATARFGPEVAQDALSSPDLRVETHHLLSFILALCASEWDSAVANGAEAEKRRKSGKSSTDAPGEGRSDNARATAGELEDLLDQTVLFIGAFALLCPANQDMLCWGRAPTLMQRLPDLPFEYYSSPEKIAVLFPTLVSVAFGHATNRRLIAHELSLEMVRDFVREEAEARRDGKPGAAQRAGLPPQFAFAARFPRTLWGDASEYFEAA
;
A
#
# COMPACT_ATOMS: atom_id res chain seq x y z
N MET A 1 -14.83 7.46 -26.76
CA MET A 1 -14.85 8.82 -26.19
C MET A 1 -14.08 8.92 -24.86
N ARG A 2 -14.44 8.18 -23.79
CA ARG A 2 -13.69 8.25 -22.52
C ARG A 2 -12.25 7.75 -22.65
N ALA A 3 -12.03 6.60 -23.30
CA ALA A 3 -10.69 6.07 -23.55
C ALA A 3 -9.86 7.02 -24.43
N ASP A 4 -10.39 7.43 -25.58
CA ASP A 4 -9.73 8.36 -26.51
C ASP A 4 -9.35 9.70 -25.85
N PHE A 5 -10.17 10.21 -24.93
CA PHE A 5 -9.85 11.42 -24.17
C PHE A 5 -8.70 11.21 -23.18
N VAL A 6 -8.65 10.07 -22.48
CA VAL A 6 -7.51 9.72 -21.62
C VAL A 6 -6.24 9.57 -22.43
N GLU A 7 -6.32 8.92 -23.60
CA GLU A 7 -5.17 8.76 -24.51
C GLU A 7 -4.64 10.11 -24.97
N LEU A 8 -5.54 11.03 -25.34
CA LEU A 8 -5.17 12.40 -25.70
C LEU A 8 -4.49 13.15 -24.55
N LEU A 9 -5.00 13.01 -23.32
CA LEU A 9 -4.40 13.63 -22.14
C LEU A 9 -3.01 13.07 -21.85
N VAL A 10 -2.85 11.74 -21.90
CA VAL A 10 -1.53 11.10 -21.73
C VAL A 10 -0.56 11.56 -22.81
N ALA A 11 -0.98 11.53 -24.08
CA ALA A 11 -0.16 11.97 -25.22
C ALA A 11 0.18 13.48 -25.17
N SER A 12 -0.60 14.28 -24.45
CA SER A 12 -0.30 15.70 -24.22
C SER A 12 0.76 15.96 -23.14
N GLY A 13 1.31 14.90 -22.51
CA GLY A 13 2.30 15.01 -21.44
C GLY A 13 1.68 15.31 -20.08
N ALA A 14 0.40 14.98 -19.86
CA ALA A 14 -0.27 15.27 -18.59
C ALA A 14 0.40 14.57 -17.39
N VAL A 15 0.90 13.35 -17.57
CA VAL A 15 1.58 12.58 -16.51
C VAL A 15 2.93 13.23 -16.17
N ASP A 16 3.71 13.64 -17.16
CA ASP A 16 4.97 14.37 -16.96
C ASP A 16 4.78 15.72 -16.27
N ALA A 17 3.71 16.44 -16.64
CA ALA A 17 3.35 17.71 -16.02
C ALA A 17 2.95 17.51 -14.55
N LEU A 18 2.22 16.43 -14.24
CA LEU A 18 1.89 16.06 -12.85
C LEU A 18 3.14 15.68 -12.05
N ALA A 19 4.04 14.87 -12.63
CA ALA A 19 5.31 14.52 -12.00
C ALA A 19 6.16 15.77 -11.71
N SER A 20 6.24 16.69 -12.67
CA SER A 20 6.92 17.97 -12.51
C SER A 20 6.27 18.82 -11.41
N LEU A 21 4.94 18.86 -11.35
CA LEU A 21 4.20 19.57 -10.30
C LEU A 21 4.49 18.98 -8.92
N PHE A 22 4.54 17.65 -8.78
CA PHE A 22 4.85 17.00 -7.51
C PHE A 22 6.30 17.24 -7.10
N ALA A 23 7.25 17.22 -8.04
CA ALA A 23 8.66 17.53 -7.77
C ALA A 23 8.87 18.98 -7.28
N LEU A 24 8.00 19.94 -7.65
CA LEU A 24 8.07 21.31 -7.10
C LEU A 24 7.83 21.35 -5.59
N HIS A 25 7.20 20.32 -5.01
CA HIS A 25 6.97 20.21 -3.57
C HIS A 25 8.25 19.87 -2.78
N ASP A 26 9.31 19.41 -3.45
CA ASP A 26 10.59 19.06 -2.83
C ASP A 26 11.37 20.28 -2.30
N ARG A 27 10.95 21.50 -2.66
CA ARG A 27 11.63 22.73 -2.23
C ARG A 27 11.57 22.87 -0.70
N PRO A 28 12.72 23.13 -0.04
CA PRO A 28 12.76 23.33 1.41
C PRO A 28 11.82 24.44 1.84
N LYS A 29 11.00 24.17 2.85
CA LYS A 29 10.07 25.14 3.44
C LYS A 29 10.58 25.61 4.80
N GLN A 30 10.25 26.85 5.17
CA GLN A 30 10.58 27.40 6.47
C GLN A 30 9.62 26.90 7.56
N ASP A 31 8.34 26.72 7.21
CA ASP A 31 7.28 26.30 8.12
C ASP A 31 6.61 24.99 7.66
N VAL A 32 6.05 24.25 8.62
CA VAL A 32 5.25 23.04 8.37
C VAL A 32 3.86 23.46 7.88
N GLU A 33 3.74 23.69 6.58
CA GLU A 33 2.48 23.98 5.91
C GLU A 33 1.78 22.70 5.41
N PRO A 34 0.44 22.71 5.27
CA PRO A 34 -0.26 21.63 4.59
C PRO A 34 0.29 21.42 3.17
N VAL A 35 0.21 20.18 2.69
CA VAL A 35 0.47 19.86 1.28
C VAL A 35 -0.47 20.71 0.40
N PRO A 36 0.05 21.46 -0.58
CA PRO A 36 -0.72 22.47 -1.30
C PRO A 36 -1.95 21.92 -2.03
N PRO A 37 -3.05 22.69 -2.14
CA PRO A 37 -4.25 22.27 -2.87
C PRO A 37 -3.99 21.86 -4.33
N ALA A 38 -3.00 22.48 -4.99
CA ALA A 38 -2.61 22.12 -6.36
C ALA A 38 -2.05 20.69 -6.46
N ILE A 39 -1.27 20.25 -5.47
CA ILE A 39 -0.77 18.87 -5.40
C ILE A 39 -1.95 17.90 -5.23
N ILE A 40 -2.88 18.22 -4.32
CA ILE A 40 -4.08 17.40 -4.08
C ILE A 40 -4.94 17.31 -5.35
N ALA A 41 -5.11 18.41 -6.09
CA ALA A 41 -5.80 18.42 -7.37
C ALA A 41 -5.08 17.56 -8.41
N GLY A 42 -3.75 17.59 -8.44
CA GLY A 42 -2.94 16.72 -9.29
C GLY A 42 -3.11 15.23 -8.97
N LEU A 43 -3.12 14.85 -7.69
CA LEU A 43 -3.38 13.48 -7.26
C LEU A 43 -4.77 13.00 -7.71
N ARG A 44 -5.80 13.84 -7.56
CA ARG A 44 -7.17 13.54 -8.02
C ARG A 44 -7.26 13.43 -9.55
N MET A 45 -6.50 14.25 -10.27
CA MET A 45 -6.43 14.15 -11.73
C MET A 45 -5.79 12.83 -12.15
N LEU A 46 -4.70 12.43 -11.50
CA LEU A 46 -4.05 11.14 -11.76
C LEU A 46 -4.97 9.96 -11.42
N GLU A 47 -5.71 10.06 -10.32
CA GLU A 47 -6.72 9.07 -9.91
C GLU A 47 -7.79 8.90 -10.99
N ALA A 48 -8.32 10.00 -11.51
CA ALA A 48 -9.32 9.98 -12.57
C ALA A 48 -8.80 9.37 -13.89
N LEU A 49 -7.52 9.61 -14.22
CA LEU A 49 -6.86 8.99 -15.39
C LEU A 49 -6.71 7.48 -15.19
N LEU A 50 -6.28 7.05 -14.00
CA LEU A 50 -6.11 5.65 -13.65
C LEU A 50 -7.44 4.89 -13.61
N ASP A 51 -8.45 5.44 -12.95
CA ASP A 51 -9.78 4.83 -12.84
C ASP A 51 -10.45 4.60 -14.19
N ALA A 52 -10.08 5.37 -15.21
CA ALA A 52 -10.59 5.19 -16.56
C ALA A 52 -9.95 4.00 -17.32
N ARG A 53 -8.82 3.48 -16.84
CA ARG A 53 -8.00 2.47 -17.53
C ARG A 53 -7.73 1.22 -16.71
N VAL A 54 -7.72 1.33 -15.38
CA VAL A 54 -7.38 0.24 -14.48
C VAL A 54 -8.35 -0.95 -14.61
N PRO A 55 -7.86 -2.20 -14.68
CA PRO A 55 -8.71 -3.38 -14.69
C PRO A 55 -9.66 -3.38 -13.49
N ALA A 56 -10.90 -3.86 -13.63
CA ALA A 56 -11.93 -3.79 -12.58
C ALA A 56 -11.41 -4.21 -11.19
N PRO A 57 -11.86 -3.58 -10.09
CA PRO A 57 -11.43 -3.98 -8.75
C PRO A 57 -11.73 -5.46 -8.52
N GLY A 58 -10.77 -6.20 -7.97
CA GLY A 58 -10.91 -7.62 -7.74
C GLY A 58 -10.72 -8.51 -8.98
N ALA A 59 -10.22 -7.97 -10.09
CA ALA A 59 -9.70 -8.79 -11.18
C ALA A 59 -8.69 -9.79 -10.61
N GLU A 60 -8.98 -11.08 -10.78
CA GLU A 60 -8.12 -12.13 -10.25
C GLU A 60 -6.79 -12.17 -11.01
N LEU A 61 -5.70 -12.46 -10.31
CA LEU A 61 -4.39 -12.61 -10.94
C LEU A 61 -4.41 -13.83 -11.87
N GLY A 62 -3.92 -13.63 -13.11
CA GLY A 62 -3.88 -14.66 -14.14
C GLY A 62 -2.96 -15.84 -13.77
N GLU A 63 -3.11 -16.96 -14.46
CA GLU A 63 -2.29 -18.16 -14.24
C GLU A 63 -0.81 -17.93 -14.60
N ASP A 64 -0.54 -16.99 -15.51
CA ASP A 64 0.80 -16.64 -15.99
C ASP A 64 1.69 -16.05 -14.88
N HIS A 65 1.09 -15.35 -13.90
CA HIS A 65 1.80 -14.80 -12.74
C HIS A 65 2.43 -15.89 -11.85
N ALA A 66 1.94 -17.12 -11.91
CA ALA A 66 2.48 -18.25 -11.15
C ALA A 66 3.64 -18.99 -11.85
N ALA A 67 3.95 -18.66 -13.11
CA ALA A 67 4.86 -19.44 -13.95
C ALA A 67 6.33 -19.41 -13.47
N GLY A 68 6.76 -18.34 -12.79
CA GLY A 68 8.16 -18.15 -12.36
C GLY A 68 8.64 -19.09 -11.25
N ILE A 69 7.74 -19.64 -10.43
CA ILE A 69 8.11 -20.42 -9.23
C ILE A 69 8.27 -21.91 -9.51
N ARG A 70 7.63 -22.43 -10.58
CA ARG A 70 7.70 -23.86 -10.94
C ARG A 70 9.00 -24.26 -11.65
N SER A 71 9.85 -23.31 -12.05
CA SER A 71 11.13 -23.60 -12.71
C SER A 71 12.30 -23.54 -11.73
N SER A 72 12.57 -24.65 -11.05
CA SER A 72 13.77 -24.87 -10.24
C SER A 72 15.04 -25.16 -11.07
N SER A 73 15.17 -24.59 -12.27
CA SER A 73 16.42 -24.60 -13.01
C SER A 73 16.58 -23.31 -13.81
N GLY A 74 17.70 -22.63 -13.61
CA GLY A 74 17.98 -21.28 -14.09
C GLY A 74 17.67 -21.05 -15.57
N ALA A 75 16.67 -20.21 -15.80
CA ALA A 75 16.59 -19.21 -16.86
C ALA A 75 15.43 -18.29 -16.48
N ALA A 76 15.71 -17.00 -16.26
CA ALA A 76 14.68 -15.99 -16.01
C ALA A 76 13.85 -15.81 -17.29
N ALA A 77 12.77 -16.58 -17.44
CA ALA A 77 11.76 -16.33 -18.45
C ALA A 77 10.97 -15.10 -18.03
N LYS A 78 11.08 -14.00 -18.80
CA LYS A 78 10.22 -12.84 -18.64
C LYS A 78 8.75 -13.29 -18.78
N PRO A 79 7.86 -13.00 -17.82
CA PRO A 79 6.45 -13.25 -18.02
C PRO A 79 5.96 -12.38 -19.19
N ALA A 80 5.28 -13.00 -20.16
CA ALA A 80 4.62 -12.27 -21.22
C ALA A 80 3.38 -11.59 -20.61
N THR A 81 3.53 -10.34 -20.21
CA THR A 81 2.44 -9.46 -19.75
C THR A 81 1.47 -9.19 -20.90
N SER A 82 0.48 -10.07 -21.10
CA SER A 82 -0.52 -9.95 -22.18
C SER A 82 -1.78 -9.19 -21.77
N ILE A 83 -1.73 -8.31 -20.76
CA ILE A 83 -2.95 -7.65 -20.26
C ILE A 83 -3.18 -6.25 -20.89
N VAL A 84 -2.21 -5.59 -21.53
CA VAL A 84 -2.46 -4.27 -22.17
C VAL A 84 -1.54 -4.01 -23.37
N THR A 85 -1.60 -4.80 -24.45
CA THR A 85 -0.74 -4.53 -25.63
C THR A 85 -1.41 -4.28 -26.97
N ASP A 86 -2.71 -4.49 -27.16
CA ASP A 86 -3.19 -4.57 -28.56
C ASP A 86 -3.92 -3.33 -29.12
N CYS A 87 -4.07 -2.22 -28.37
CA CYS A 87 -4.80 -1.04 -28.88
C CYS A 87 -4.30 0.36 -28.48
N GLU A 88 -3.22 0.52 -27.71
CA GLU A 88 -2.72 1.86 -27.36
C GLU A 88 -1.55 2.26 -28.27
N SER A 89 -1.59 3.49 -28.82
CA SER A 89 -0.38 4.11 -29.37
C SER A 89 0.68 4.17 -28.25
N PRO A 90 1.97 3.89 -28.52
CA PRO A 90 3.02 3.98 -27.51
C PRO A 90 3.05 5.34 -26.79
N ALA A 91 2.69 6.42 -27.49
CA ALA A 91 2.63 7.78 -26.95
C ALA A 91 1.37 8.06 -26.08
N GLY A 92 0.33 7.23 -26.18
CA GLY A 92 -0.92 7.39 -25.45
C GLY A 92 -1.09 6.41 -24.28
N SER A 93 -0.09 5.55 -24.04
CA SER A 93 -0.19 4.52 -23.01
C SER A 93 0.07 5.08 -21.62
N LEU A 94 -0.95 4.99 -20.76
CA LEU A 94 -0.87 5.48 -19.39
C LEU A 94 0.17 4.72 -18.56
N ILE A 95 0.31 3.40 -18.77
CA ILE A 95 1.29 2.58 -18.05
C ILE A 95 2.71 2.95 -18.46
N ALA A 96 2.95 3.19 -19.75
CA ALA A 96 4.25 3.64 -20.24
C ALA A 96 4.64 4.98 -19.63
N ALA A 97 3.73 5.97 -19.68
CA ALA A 97 3.94 7.28 -19.08
C ALA A 97 4.19 7.19 -17.57
N LEU A 98 3.46 6.33 -16.85
CA LEU A 98 3.71 6.08 -15.43
C LEU A 98 5.08 5.46 -15.17
N ARG A 99 5.50 4.46 -15.96
CA ARG A 99 6.82 3.83 -15.81
C ARG A 99 7.96 4.83 -16.07
N GLU A 100 7.84 5.64 -17.11
CA GLU A 100 8.83 6.66 -17.47
C GLU A 100 8.97 7.76 -16.42
N THR A 101 7.86 8.12 -15.76
CA THR A 101 7.83 9.13 -14.69
C THR A 101 7.99 8.55 -13.29
N ALA A 102 8.42 7.29 -13.18
CA ALA A 102 8.60 6.60 -11.90
C ALA A 102 7.33 6.66 -11.01
N LEU A 103 6.20 6.27 -11.62
CA LEU A 103 4.83 6.38 -11.13
C LEU A 103 4.45 7.82 -10.79
N ALA A 104 4.70 8.74 -11.72
CA ALA A 104 4.51 10.18 -11.56
C ALA A 104 5.28 10.79 -10.36
N GLY A 105 6.32 10.13 -9.83
CA GLY A 105 7.05 10.59 -8.64
C GLY A 105 6.24 10.53 -7.35
N LEU A 106 5.20 9.69 -7.30
CA LEU A 106 4.33 9.52 -6.13
C LEU A 106 5.09 9.16 -4.82
N PRO A 107 6.04 8.21 -4.81
CA PRO A 107 6.82 7.92 -3.60
C PRO A 107 7.72 9.09 -3.21
N SER A 108 8.35 9.74 -4.19
CA SER A 108 9.25 10.86 -3.96
C SER A 108 8.50 12.07 -3.38
N LEU A 109 7.26 12.32 -3.79
CA LEU A 109 6.40 13.35 -3.18
C LEU A 109 6.27 13.17 -1.67
N LEU A 110 6.01 11.95 -1.19
CA LEU A 110 5.89 11.69 0.24
C LEU A 110 7.26 11.66 0.92
N THR A 111 8.29 11.12 0.26
CA THR A 111 9.64 11.06 0.80
C THR A 111 10.24 12.45 0.99
N SER A 112 9.97 13.40 0.09
CA SER A 112 10.32 14.82 0.27
C SER A 112 9.72 15.40 1.54
N VAL A 113 8.46 15.06 1.87
CA VAL A 113 7.84 15.47 3.14
C VAL A 113 8.59 14.87 4.33
N LEU A 114 8.94 13.59 4.27
CA LEU A 114 9.70 12.93 5.35
C LEU A 114 11.09 13.56 5.53
N LEU A 115 11.82 13.82 4.45
CA LEU A 115 13.14 14.45 4.49
C LEU A 115 13.07 15.88 5.05
N GLN A 116 12.03 16.64 4.70
CA GLN A 116 11.79 17.96 5.30
C GLN A 116 11.53 17.85 6.80
N THR A 117 10.72 16.88 7.23
CA THR A 117 10.48 16.59 8.66
C THR A 117 11.77 16.19 9.38
N GLU A 118 12.62 15.35 8.79
CA GLU A 118 13.94 15.00 9.35
C GLU A 118 14.85 16.22 9.47
N ALA A 119 14.87 17.10 8.47
CA ALA A 119 15.65 18.33 8.51
C ALA A 119 15.19 19.27 9.64
N THR A 120 13.88 19.36 9.87
CA THR A 120 13.30 20.12 10.99
C THR A 120 13.64 19.51 12.35
N LEU A 121 13.51 18.19 12.50
CA LEU A 121 13.72 17.50 13.78
C LEU A 121 15.19 17.21 14.10
N ARG A 122 16.06 17.22 13.09
CA ARG A 122 17.48 16.81 13.16
C ARG A 122 17.68 15.38 13.68
N ILE A 123 16.68 14.53 13.47
CA ILE A 123 16.72 13.09 13.75
C ILE A 123 15.98 12.35 12.64
N PRO A 124 16.31 11.07 12.36
CA PRO A 124 15.56 10.25 11.42
C PRO A 124 14.09 10.07 11.85
N VAL A 125 13.15 10.10 10.91
CA VAL A 125 11.71 10.01 11.22
C VAL A 125 11.31 8.68 11.88
N LEU A 126 12.06 7.61 11.61
CA LEU A 126 11.85 6.29 12.21
C LEU A 126 12.37 6.17 13.64
N GLN A 127 13.20 7.12 14.11
CA GLN A 127 13.77 7.08 15.46
C GLN A 127 12.73 7.46 16.52
N ASP A 128 11.86 8.43 16.23
CA ASP A 128 10.75 8.85 17.08
C ASP A 128 9.52 9.16 16.20
N PRO A 129 8.71 8.14 15.86
CA PRO A 129 7.53 8.31 15.01
C PRO A 129 6.51 9.30 15.58
N ALA A 130 6.40 9.42 16.92
CA ALA A 130 5.48 10.36 17.56
C ALA A 130 5.95 11.81 17.40
N ALA A 131 7.26 12.07 17.54
CA ALA A 131 7.82 13.39 17.23
C ALA A 131 7.70 13.73 15.75
N ALA A 132 7.98 12.76 14.87
CA ALA A 132 7.76 12.91 13.43
C ALA A 132 6.30 13.25 13.12
N ALA A 133 5.35 12.52 13.70
CA ALA A 133 3.91 12.75 13.53
C ALA A 133 3.49 14.18 13.86
N ARG A 134 4.03 14.78 14.93
CA ARG A 134 3.74 16.18 15.30
C ARG A 134 4.26 17.20 14.29
N ALA A 135 5.36 16.87 13.61
CA ALA A 135 6.08 17.73 12.68
C ALA A 135 5.69 17.51 11.20
N LEU A 136 4.82 16.54 10.91
CA LEU A 136 4.27 16.34 9.57
C LEU A 136 3.24 17.44 9.22
N PRO A 137 3.03 17.70 7.91
CA PRO A 137 1.90 18.48 7.44
C PRO A 137 0.57 17.95 7.98
N PRO A 138 -0.38 18.83 8.38
CA PRO A 138 -1.64 18.41 9.03
C PRO A 138 -2.57 17.57 8.13
N ASN A 139 -2.35 17.58 6.81
CA ASN A 139 -3.07 16.77 5.84
C ASN A 139 -2.24 15.59 5.32
N PHE A 140 -1.09 15.28 5.93
CA PHE A 140 -0.20 14.22 5.47
C PHE A 140 -0.90 12.87 5.35
N VAL A 141 -1.65 12.44 6.39
CA VAL A 141 -2.31 11.13 6.38
C VAL A 141 -3.25 10.99 5.19
N GLY A 142 -4.12 11.98 4.93
CA GLY A 142 -5.03 11.93 3.78
C GLY A 142 -4.32 11.98 2.42
N VAL A 143 -3.20 12.71 2.31
CA VAL A 143 -2.37 12.73 1.10
C VAL A 143 -1.67 11.39 0.90
N ALA A 144 -1.09 10.82 1.95
CA ALA A 144 -0.44 9.53 1.92
C ALA A 144 -1.44 8.43 1.52
N SER A 145 -2.66 8.42 2.07
CA SER A 145 -3.69 7.44 1.68
C SER A 145 -4.04 7.57 0.19
N SER A 146 -4.10 8.79 -0.33
CA SER A 146 -4.37 9.03 -1.75
C SER A 146 -3.24 8.52 -2.64
N VAL A 147 -1.99 8.74 -2.25
CA VAL A 147 -0.80 8.21 -2.93
C VAL A 147 -0.80 6.67 -2.90
N LEU A 148 -1.05 6.05 -1.75
CA LEU A 148 -1.07 4.58 -1.64
C LEU A 148 -2.22 3.96 -2.43
N ARG A 149 -3.40 4.61 -2.50
CA ARG A 149 -4.49 4.19 -3.40
C ARG A 149 -4.08 4.24 -4.87
N LEU A 150 -3.38 5.29 -5.29
CA LEU A 150 -2.84 5.39 -6.65
C LEU A 150 -1.82 4.28 -6.93
N LEU A 151 -0.90 4.02 -6.01
CA LEU A 151 0.07 2.92 -6.13
C LEU A 151 -0.62 1.55 -6.23
N ASN A 152 -1.63 1.29 -5.39
CA ASN A 152 -2.47 0.10 -5.50
C ASN A 152 -3.23 0.02 -6.84
N ALA A 153 -3.71 1.15 -7.35
CA ALA A 153 -4.34 1.21 -8.67
C ALA A 153 -3.34 0.86 -9.78
N THR A 154 -2.08 1.30 -9.69
CA THR A 154 -1.05 0.92 -10.68
C THR A 154 -0.72 -0.57 -10.63
N ALA A 155 -0.68 -1.18 -9.44
CA ALA A 155 -0.41 -2.62 -9.30
C ALA A 155 -1.52 -3.51 -9.88
N ARG A 156 -2.73 -2.98 -10.11
CA ARG A 156 -3.84 -3.72 -10.75
C ARG A 156 -3.66 -3.96 -12.24
N PHE A 157 -2.76 -3.24 -12.92
CA PHE A 157 -2.35 -3.60 -14.29
C PHE A 157 -1.41 -4.82 -14.33
N GLY A 158 -0.93 -5.25 -13.17
CA GLY A 158 0.11 -6.23 -12.97
C GLY A 158 1.05 -5.72 -11.87
N PRO A 159 1.34 -6.51 -10.83
CA PRO A 159 2.23 -6.09 -9.75
C PRO A 159 3.60 -5.66 -10.28
N GLU A 160 4.06 -6.24 -11.40
CA GLU A 160 5.33 -5.93 -12.06
C GLU A 160 5.45 -4.45 -12.43
N VAL A 161 4.34 -3.77 -12.74
CA VAL A 161 4.35 -2.32 -13.06
C VAL A 161 4.86 -1.50 -11.89
N ALA A 162 4.37 -1.79 -10.68
CA ALA A 162 4.82 -1.12 -9.47
C ALA A 162 6.19 -1.65 -9.00
N GLN A 163 6.41 -2.95 -9.09
CA GLN A 163 7.67 -3.59 -8.69
C GLN A 163 8.85 -3.06 -9.51
N ASP A 164 8.76 -3.07 -10.85
CA ASP A 164 9.85 -2.62 -11.73
C ASP A 164 10.24 -1.15 -11.45
N ALA A 165 9.24 -0.28 -11.31
CA ALA A 165 9.46 1.15 -11.12
C ALA A 165 10.08 1.46 -9.74
N LEU A 166 9.54 0.85 -8.68
CA LEU A 166 9.91 1.18 -7.30
C LEU A 166 11.14 0.44 -6.79
N SER A 167 11.52 -0.66 -7.44
CA SER A 167 12.75 -1.40 -7.15
C SER A 167 13.96 -0.88 -7.92
N SER A 168 13.78 0.19 -8.71
CA SER A 168 14.87 0.90 -9.38
C SER A 168 15.92 1.38 -8.36
N PRO A 169 17.20 1.49 -8.76
CA PRO A 169 18.27 1.96 -7.88
C PRO A 169 17.98 3.29 -7.20
N ASP A 170 17.23 4.16 -7.89
CA ASP A 170 16.88 5.51 -7.44
C ASP A 170 15.75 5.48 -6.39
N LEU A 171 14.73 4.62 -6.56
CA LEU A 171 13.53 4.64 -5.71
C LEU A 171 13.46 3.56 -4.62
N ARG A 172 14.25 2.48 -4.70
CA ARG A 172 14.13 1.36 -3.75
C ARG A 172 14.35 1.76 -2.29
N VAL A 173 15.27 2.70 -2.06
CA VAL A 173 15.57 3.21 -0.72
C VAL A 173 14.45 4.14 -0.23
N GLU A 174 13.96 5.04 -1.09
CA GLU A 174 12.81 5.90 -0.81
C GLU A 174 11.56 5.08 -0.48
N THR A 175 11.26 4.09 -1.31
CA THR A 175 10.10 3.18 -1.13
C THR A 175 10.20 2.43 0.19
N HIS A 176 11.38 1.89 0.53
CA HIS A 176 11.58 1.18 1.80
C HIS A 176 11.37 2.11 3.00
N HIS A 177 11.98 3.30 2.99
CA HIS A 177 11.84 4.27 4.08
C HIS A 177 10.41 4.76 4.23
N LEU A 178 9.74 5.07 3.12
CA LEU A 178 8.36 5.54 3.09
C LEU A 178 7.40 4.52 3.70
N LEU A 179 7.44 3.28 3.22
CA LEU A 179 6.54 2.23 3.71
C LEU A 179 6.83 1.89 5.18
N SER A 180 8.12 1.82 5.56
CA SER A 180 8.52 1.60 6.96
C SER A 180 7.99 2.70 7.88
N PHE A 181 8.07 3.96 7.44
CA PHE A 181 7.60 5.10 8.21
C PHE A 181 6.07 5.11 8.34
N ILE A 182 5.33 4.82 7.27
CA ILE A 182 3.86 4.79 7.32
C ILE A 182 3.39 3.70 8.29
N LEU A 183 3.96 2.50 8.26
CA LEU A 183 3.63 1.45 9.24
C LEU A 183 3.93 1.92 10.68
N ALA A 184 5.08 2.56 10.89
CA ALA A 184 5.47 3.09 12.20
C ALA A 184 4.51 4.17 12.71
N LEU A 185 4.14 5.10 11.84
CA LEU A 185 3.21 6.21 12.11
C LEU A 185 1.82 5.68 12.49
N CYS A 186 1.27 4.80 11.67
CA CYS A 186 -0.05 4.21 11.91
C CYS A 186 -0.06 3.44 13.23
N ALA A 187 0.95 2.60 13.49
CA ALA A 187 1.06 1.84 14.74
C ALA A 187 1.19 2.76 15.97
N SER A 188 1.99 3.83 15.91
CA SER A 188 2.19 4.72 17.05
C SER A 188 0.96 5.58 17.38
N GLU A 189 0.15 5.91 16.38
CA GLU A 189 -0.99 6.84 16.54
C GLU A 189 -2.34 6.14 16.71
N TRP A 190 -2.40 4.82 16.50
CA TRP A 190 -3.63 4.04 16.49
C TRP A 190 -4.43 4.15 17.79
N ASP A 191 -3.84 3.75 18.91
CA ASP A 191 -4.54 3.66 20.20
C ASP A 191 -5.08 5.02 20.65
N SER A 192 -4.28 6.07 20.46
CA SER A 192 -4.66 7.46 20.74
C SER A 192 -5.86 7.89 19.88
N ALA A 193 -5.83 7.61 18.57
CA ALA A 193 -6.93 7.95 17.67
C ALA A 193 -8.23 7.22 18.05
N VAL A 194 -8.14 5.93 18.38
CA VAL A 194 -9.29 5.11 18.79
C VAL A 194 -9.88 5.60 20.11
N ALA A 195 -9.03 5.86 21.11
CA ALA A 195 -9.46 6.37 22.41
C ALA A 195 -10.14 7.75 22.28
N ASN A 196 -9.52 8.68 21.57
CA ASN A 196 -10.05 10.02 21.33
C ASN A 196 -11.37 9.97 20.54
N GLY A 197 -11.48 9.08 19.55
CA GLY A 197 -12.70 8.85 18.78
C GLY A 197 -13.86 8.33 19.65
N ALA A 198 -13.58 7.36 20.53
CA ALA A 198 -14.57 6.81 21.45
C ALA A 198 -15.05 7.85 22.48
N GLU A 199 -14.16 8.73 22.95
CA GLU A 199 -14.54 9.84 23.81
C GLU A 199 -15.43 10.87 23.10
N ALA A 200 -15.06 11.25 21.87
CA ALA A 200 -15.85 12.19 21.07
C ALA A 200 -17.27 11.67 20.83
N GLU A 201 -17.42 10.39 20.52
CA GLU A 201 -18.72 9.75 20.31
C GLU A 201 -19.57 9.72 21.59
N LYS A 202 -18.98 9.46 22.75
CA LYS A 202 -19.68 9.54 24.06
C LYS A 202 -20.18 10.96 24.36
N ARG A 203 -19.38 11.98 24.04
CA ARG A 203 -19.76 13.40 24.21
C ARG A 203 -20.92 13.80 23.29
N ARG A 204 -20.90 13.34 22.03
CA ARG A 204 -22.00 13.51 21.08
C ARG A 204 -23.30 12.88 21.58
N LYS A 205 -23.25 11.63 22.06
CA LYS A 205 -24.42 10.91 22.59
C LYS A 205 -25.00 11.52 23.88
N SER A 206 -24.20 12.25 24.66
CA SER A 206 -24.65 12.91 25.88
C SER A 206 -25.24 14.32 25.66
N GLY A 207 -25.42 14.75 24.40
CA GLY A 207 -26.08 16.02 24.06
C GLY A 207 -25.27 17.26 24.43
N LYS A 208 -23.99 17.09 24.81
CA LYS A 208 -23.08 18.20 25.12
C LYS A 208 -22.55 18.75 23.81
N SER A 209 -23.32 19.63 23.18
CA SER A 209 -22.92 20.38 21.99
C SER A 209 -21.72 21.27 22.30
N SER A 210 -20.50 20.80 21.99
CA SER A 210 -19.37 21.68 21.71
C SER A 210 -19.57 22.23 20.30
N THR A 211 -19.98 23.48 20.21
CA THR A 211 -19.75 24.29 19.02
C THR A 211 -18.24 24.33 18.77
N ASP A 212 -17.78 23.73 17.68
CA ASP A 212 -16.51 23.99 16.99
C ASP A 212 -15.22 23.87 17.83
N ALA A 213 -14.88 22.66 18.28
CA ALA A 213 -13.49 22.34 18.64
C ALA A 213 -12.79 21.63 17.46
N PRO A 214 -11.89 22.29 16.71
CA PRO A 214 -11.08 21.61 15.70
C PRO A 214 -10.13 20.63 16.41
N GLY A 215 -10.43 19.32 16.33
CA GLY A 215 -9.62 18.27 16.96
C GLY A 215 -10.39 17.08 17.58
N GLU A 216 -11.72 17.08 17.58
CA GLU A 216 -12.48 15.97 18.17
C GLU A 216 -12.22 14.63 17.46
N GLY A 217 -11.76 13.63 18.23
CA GLY A 217 -11.60 12.25 17.75
C GLY A 217 -10.36 11.97 16.90
N ARG A 218 -9.37 12.87 16.91
CA ARG A 218 -8.10 12.70 16.19
C ARG A 218 -7.00 12.22 17.13
N SER A 219 -5.98 11.57 16.58
CA SER A 219 -4.76 11.18 17.30
C SER A 219 -4.01 12.41 17.82
N ASP A 220 -3.22 12.19 18.87
CA ASP A 220 -2.54 13.28 19.58
C ASP A 220 -1.49 14.01 18.73
N ASN A 221 -0.80 13.30 17.83
CA ASN A 221 0.33 13.87 17.09
C ASN A 221 0.03 14.06 15.60
N ALA A 222 -0.42 13.01 14.92
CA ALA A 222 -0.67 13.02 13.48
C ALA A 222 -1.94 13.78 13.06
N ARG A 223 -2.79 14.14 14.05
CA ARG A 223 -4.05 14.88 13.82
C ARG A 223 -4.97 14.13 12.87
N ALA A 224 -4.91 12.80 12.87
CA ALA A 224 -5.73 11.95 12.01
C ALA A 224 -6.76 11.18 12.85
N THR A 225 -7.96 11.00 12.33
CA THR A 225 -8.99 10.15 12.94
C THR A 225 -8.59 8.68 12.83
N ALA A 226 -9.18 7.82 13.67
CA ALA A 226 -8.95 6.38 13.59
C ALA A 226 -9.27 5.84 12.18
N GLY A 227 -10.35 6.31 11.54
CA GLY A 227 -10.71 5.92 10.17
C GLY A 227 -9.72 6.40 9.09
N GLU A 228 -9.08 7.56 9.27
CA GLU A 228 -8.05 8.04 8.34
C GLU A 228 -6.75 7.21 8.46
N LEU A 229 -6.36 6.85 9.69
CA LEU A 229 -5.22 5.96 9.94
C LEU A 229 -5.49 4.53 9.44
N GLU A 230 -6.73 4.07 9.58
CA GLU A 230 -7.19 2.79 9.07
C GLU A 230 -7.13 2.74 7.55
N ASP A 231 -7.68 3.72 6.83
CA ASP A 231 -7.55 3.79 5.36
C ASP A 231 -6.08 3.81 4.94
N LEU A 232 -5.23 4.62 5.60
CA LEU A 232 -3.80 4.66 5.26
C LEU A 232 -3.14 3.29 5.46
N LEU A 233 -3.40 2.63 6.60
CA LEU A 233 -2.77 1.36 6.94
C LEU A 233 -3.27 0.23 6.04
N ASP A 234 -4.58 0.14 5.77
CA ASP A 234 -5.17 -0.85 4.87
C ASP A 234 -4.57 -0.73 3.47
N GLN A 235 -4.45 0.49 2.93
CA GLN A 235 -3.84 0.72 1.62
C GLN A 235 -2.35 0.40 1.60
N THR A 236 -1.63 0.70 2.68
CA THR A 236 -0.20 0.39 2.81
C THR A 236 0.04 -1.12 2.86
N VAL A 237 -0.75 -1.84 3.66
CA VAL A 237 -0.69 -3.30 3.76
C VAL A 237 -1.03 -3.95 2.43
N LEU A 238 -2.09 -3.50 1.76
CA LEU A 238 -2.46 -3.97 0.41
C LEU A 238 -1.29 -3.79 -0.57
N PHE A 239 -0.67 -2.61 -0.55
CA PHE A 239 0.42 -2.27 -1.45
C PHE A 239 1.68 -3.10 -1.20
N ILE A 240 2.07 -3.29 0.07
CA ILE A 240 3.21 -4.14 0.43
C ILE A 240 3.03 -5.56 -0.11
N GLY A 241 1.80 -6.09 -0.05
CA GLY A 241 1.47 -7.40 -0.61
C GLY A 241 1.75 -7.45 -2.12
N ALA A 242 1.23 -6.50 -2.88
CA ALA A 242 1.48 -6.42 -4.32
C ALA A 242 2.96 -6.18 -4.67
N PHE A 243 3.65 -5.33 -3.90
CA PHE A 243 5.07 -5.02 -4.10
C PHE A 243 5.98 -6.23 -3.87
N ALA A 244 5.66 -7.09 -2.91
CA ALA A 244 6.47 -8.27 -2.58
C ALA A 244 6.04 -9.54 -3.33
N LEU A 245 4.84 -9.55 -3.91
CA LEU A 245 4.25 -10.74 -4.52
C LEU A 245 5.18 -11.39 -5.55
N LEU A 246 5.67 -12.59 -5.20
CA LEU A 246 6.54 -13.43 -6.03
C LEU A 246 7.78 -12.71 -6.58
N CYS A 247 8.26 -11.68 -5.87
CA CYS A 247 9.44 -10.91 -6.24
C CYS A 247 10.49 -11.01 -5.11
N PRO A 248 11.44 -11.96 -5.19
CA PRO A 248 12.43 -12.18 -4.13
C PRO A 248 13.25 -10.94 -3.77
N ALA A 249 13.64 -10.14 -4.76
CA ALA A 249 14.39 -8.90 -4.53
C ALA A 249 13.59 -7.89 -3.67
N ASN A 250 12.26 -7.84 -3.87
CA ASN A 250 11.38 -6.97 -3.11
C ASN A 250 11.04 -7.56 -1.74
N GLN A 251 10.93 -8.89 -1.63
CA GLN A 251 10.81 -9.59 -0.36
C GLN A 251 12.05 -9.35 0.52
N ASP A 252 13.26 -9.40 -0.04
CA ASP A 252 14.52 -9.04 0.63
C ASP A 252 14.53 -7.57 1.08
N MET A 253 14.01 -6.67 0.23
CA MET A 253 13.94 -5.24 0.55
C MET A 253 13.11 -4.94 1.81
N LEU A 254 12.13 -5.78 2.16
CA LEU A 254 11.36 -5.61 3.39
C LEU A 254 12.23 -5.78 4.65
N CYS A 255 13.35 -6.50 4.54
CA CYS A 255 14.28 -6.76 5.63
C CYS A 255 15.45 -5.77 5.70
N TRP A 256 15.48 -4.74 4.85
CA TRP A 256 16.56 -3.74 4.88
C TRP A 256 16.48 -2.85 6.12
N GLY A 257 17.60 -2.19 6.41
CA GLY A 257 17.71 -1.19 7.47
C GLY A 257 17.95 -1.77 8.86
N ARG A 258 17.75 -0.92 9.87
CA ARG A 258 17.87 -1.30 11.29
C ARG A 258 16.53 -1.85 11.79
N ALA A 259 16.59 -2.79 12.73
CA ALA A 259 15.40 -3.29 13.39
C ALA A 259 14.68 -2.18 14.19
N PRO A 260 13.33 -2.18 14.25
CA PRO A 260 12.45 -3.07 13.51
C PRO A 260 12.37 -2.69 12.02
N THR A 261 12.67 -3.66 11.16
CA THR A 261 12.58 -3.55 9.69
C THR A 261 11.12 -3.51 9.25
N LEU A 262 10.84 -3.14 7.99
CA LEU A 262 9.47 -3.15 7.44
C LEU A 262 8.81 -4.53 7.66
N MET A 263 9.54 -5.60 7.39
CA MET A 263 9.07 -6.97 7.60
C MET A 263 8.69 -7.25 9.06
N GLN A 264 9.48 -6.77 10.03
CA GLN A 264 9.19 -6.95 11.45
C GLN A 264 8.03 -6.08 11.94
N ARG A 265 7.79 -4.93 11.31
CA ARG A 265 6.66 -4.06 11.63
C ARG A 265 5.30 -4.62 11.21
N LEU A 266 5.27 -5.56 10.26
CA LEU A 266 4.01 -6.19 9.84
C LEU A 266 3.39 -6.98 11.00
N PRO A 267 4.09 -7.92 11.67
CA PRO A 267 3.63 -8.55 12.91
C PRO A 267 3.22 -7.58 14.03
N ASP A 268 3.88 -6.42 14.13
CA ASP A 268 3.66 -5.41 15.18
C ASP A 268 2.48 -4.45 14.91
N LEU A 269 1.68 -4.69 13.86
CA LEU A 269 0.49 -3.89 13.58
C LEU A 269 -0.56 -3.95 14.71
N PRO A 270 -1.47 -2.97 14.79
CA PRO A 270 -2.50 -2.94 15.83
C PRO A 270 -3.27 -4.26 15.94
N PHE A 271 -3.64 -4.64 17.17
CA PHE A 271 -4.23 -5.95 17.48
C PHE A 271 -5.49 -6.28 16.66
N GLU A 272 -6.25 -5.27 16.24
CA GLU A 272 -7.40 -5.43 15.35
C GLU A 272 -7.06 -6.17 14.05
N TYR A 273 -5.85 -6.00 13.52
CA TYR A 273 -5.34 -6.69 12.32
C TYR A 273 -5.11 -8.19 12.48
N TYR A 274 -5.15 -8.68 13.72
CA TYR A 274 -5.00 -10.09 14.07
C TYR A 274 -6.27 -10.71 14.68
N SER A 275 -7.28 -9.91 14.99
CA SER A 275 -8.44 -10.34 15.76
C SER A 275 -9.77 -10.08 15.06
N SER A 276 -9.88 -9.03 14.24
CA SER A 276 -11.10 -8.72 13.51
C SER A 276 -11.14 -9.45 12.16
N PRO A 277 -12.25 -10.09 11.77
CA PRO A 277 -12.35 -10.76 10.47
C PRO A 277 -12.08 -9.84 9.28
N GLU A 278 -12.46 -8.57 9.42
CA GLU A 278 -12.21 -7.54 8.42
C GLU A 278 -10.70 -7.29 8.24
N LYS A 279 -9.98 -6.97 9.32
CA LYS A 279 -8.56 -6.63 9.19
C LYS A 279 -7.66 -7.86 8.99
N ILE A 280 -8.10 -9.06 9.40
CA ILE A 280 -7.48 -10.33 8.97
C ILE A 280 -7.56 -10.46 7.45
N ALA A 281 -8.72 -10.20 6.84
CA ALA A 281 -8.88 -10.23 5.38
C ALA A 281 -8.04 -9.17 4.66
N VAL A 282 -7.68 -8.07 5.34
CA VAL A 282 -6.70 -7.10 4.85
C VAL A 282 -5.26 -7.63 4.98
N LEU A 283 -4.84 -8.08 6.16
CA LEU A 283 -3.44 -8.37 6.45
C LEU A 283 -2.94 -9.71 5.91
N PHE A 284 -3.71 -10.79 6.10
CA PHE A 284 -3.21 -12.15 5.90
C PHE A 284 -2.79 -12.44 4.45
N PRO A 285 -3.51 -11.97 3.41
CA PRO A 285 -3.01 -12.07 2.03
C PRO A 285 -1.64 -11.40 1.81
N THR A 286 -1.35 -10.30 2.53
CA THR A 286 -0.03 -9.66 2.48
C THR A 286 1.01 -10.53 3.17
N LEU A 287 0.71 -11.12 4.34
CA LEU A 287 1.61 -12.05 5.02
C LEU A 287 1.98 -13.25 4.13
N VAL A 288 1.00 -13.79 3.39
CA VAL A 288 1.25 -14.82 2.36
C VAL A 288 2.21 -14.29 1.29
N SER A 289 1.92 -13.12 0.72
CA SER A 289 2.71 -12.54 -0.38
C SER A 289 4.16 -12.22 -0.01
N VAL A 290 4.40 -11.74 1.22
CA VAL A 290 5.75 -11.38 1.68
C VAL A 290 6.59 -12.58 2.12
N ALA A 291 5.97 -13.72 2.47
CA ALA A 291 6.68 -14.87 3.03
C ALA A 291 6.69 -16.11 2.13
N PHE A 292 5.70 -16.29 1.25
CA PHE A 292 5.65 -17.44 0.36
C PHE A 292 6.89 -17.47 -0.55
N GLY A 293 7.57 -18.62 -0.59
CA GLY A 293 8.83 -18.80 -1.31
C GLY A 293 10.04 -18.08 -0.71
N HIS A 294 9.91 -17.41 0.45
CA HIS A 294 10.98 -16.64 1.08
C HIS A 294 11.28 -17.11 2.51
N ALA A 295 12.30 -17.95 2.68
CA ALA A 295 12.59 -18.60 3.96
C ALA A 295 12.91 -17.63 5.10
N THR A 296 13.60 -16.52 4.80
CA THR A 296 13.92 -15.48 5.80
C THR A 296 12.65 -14.78 6.29
N ASN A 297 11.76 -14.37 5.38
CA ASN A 297 10.55 -13.65 5.74
C ASN A 297 9.58 -14.57 6.47
N ARG A 298 9.42 -15.82 6.01
CA ARG A 298 8.64 -16.84 6.72
C ARG A 298 9.12 -17.01 8.16
N ARG A 299 10.43 -17.08 8.39
CA ARG A 299 11.00 -17.22 9.74
C ARG A 299 10.75 -15.98 10.60
N LEU A 300 10.87 -14.77 10.03
CA LEU A 300 10.58 -13.53 10.74
C LEU A 300 9.12 -13.44 11.15
N ILE A 301 8.16 -13.84 10.29
CA ILE A 301 6.75 -13.95 10.70
C ILE A 301 6.61 -14.96 11.83
N ALA A 302 7.24 -16.15 11.72
CA ALA A 302 7.12 -17.21 12.72
C ALA A 302 7.61 -16.83 14.13
N HIS A 303 8.48 -15.82 14.24
CA HIS A 303 8.94 -15.33 15.53
C HIS A 303 7.86 -14.54 16.29
N GLU A 304 6.97 -13.87 15.56
CA GLU A 304 5.99 -12.92 16.13
C GLU A 304 4.54 -13.43 15.99
N LEU A 305 4.27 -14.32 15.02
CA LEU A 305 2.94 -14.81 14.66
C LEU A 305 2.96 -16.32 14.38
N SER A 306 1.91 -17.04 14.77
CA SER A 306 1.72 -18.44 14.37
C SER A 306 1.49 -18.57 12.86
N LEU A 307 2.37 -19.32 12.19
CA LEU A 307 2.21 -19.66 10.77
C LEU A 307 0.99 -20.54 10.50
N GLU A 308 0.47 -21.22 11.53
CA GLU A 308 -0.76 -21.99 11.43
C GLU A 308 -1.95 -21.08 11.08
N MET A 309 -2.01 -19.87 11.62
CA MET A 309 -3.10 -18.93 11.31
C MET A 309 -3.04 -18.49 9.84
N VAL A 310 -1.83 -18.31 9.29
CA VAL A 310 -1.63 -17.97 7.86
C VAL A 310 -2.03 -19.15 6.98
N ARG A 311 -1.63 -20.38 7.35
CA ARG A 311 -2.02 -21.62 6.67
C ARG A 311 -3.54 -21.79 6.66
N ASP A 312 -4.18 -21.66 7.82
CA ASP A 312 -5.61 -21.91 7.99
C ASP A 312 -6.44 -20.88 7.20
N PHE A 313 -6.01 -19.62 7.17
CA PHE A 313 -6.61 -18.61 6.30
C PHE A 313 -6.57 -19.01 4.81
N VAL A 314 -5.43 -19.48 4.30
CA VAL A 314 -5.32 -19.90 2.89
C VAL A 314 -6.24 -21.09 2.61
N ARG A 315 -6.31 -22.05 3.55
CA ARG A 315 -7.21 -23.21 3.43
C ARG A 315 -8.67 -22.78 3.42
N GLU A 316 -9.09 -21.90 4.34
CA GLU A 316 -10.45 -21.38 4.39
C GLU A 316 -10.84 -20.66 3.10
N GLU A 317 -9.95 -19.86 2.51
CA GLU A 317 -10.21 -19.21 1.22
C GLU A 317 -10.36 -20.24 0.08
N ALA A 318 -9.50 -21.27 0.06
CA ALA A 318 -9.59 -22.35 -0.93
C ALA A 318 -10.89 -23.15 -0.80
N GLU A 319 -11.31 -23.46 0.43
CA GLU A 319 -12.56 -24.15 0.73
C GLU A 319 -13.78 -23.31 0.37
N ALA A 320 -13.80 -22.03 0.77
CA ALA A 320 -14.87 -21.12 0.42
C ALA A 320 -15.05 -21.03 -1.10
N ARG A 321 -13.93 -20.94 -1.85
CA ARG A 321 -13.94 -20.93 -3.31
C ARG A 321 -14.53 -22.22 -3.90
N ARG A 322 -14.06 -23.38 -3.43
CA ARG A 322 -14.52 -24.71 -3.88
C ARG A 322 -16.02 -24.89 -3.65
N ASP A 323 -16.50 -24.42 -2.51
CA ASP A 323 -17.90 -24.53 -2.10
C ASP A 323 -18.80 -23.43 -2.71
N GLY A 324 -18.25 -22.50 -3.49
CA GLY A 324 -18.98 -21.35 -4.04
C GLY A 324 -19.45 -20.33 -3.00
N LYS A 325 -18.82 -20.31 -1.81
CA LYS A 325 -19.10 -19.40 -0.72
C LYS A 325 -18.29 -18.09 -0.88
N PRO A 326 -18.76 -16.97 -0.30
CA PRO A 326 -18.01 -15.73 -0.28
C PRO A 326 -16.70 -15.91 0.50
N GLY A 327 -15.58 -15.40 -0.02
CA GLY A 327 -14.29 -15.35 0.68
C GLY A 327 -14.28 -14.33 1.82
N ALA A 328 -13.20 -14.29 2.60
CA ALA A 328 -13.07 -13.50 3.83
C ALA A 328 -13.32 -12.01 3.60
N ALA A 329 -12.70 -11.42 2.57
CA ALA A 329 -12.90 -10.02 2.22
C ALA A 329 -14.37 -9.70 1.88
N GLN A 330 -15.02 -10.57 1.10
CA GLN A 330 -16.43 -10.39 0.74
C GLN A 330 -17.35 -10.54 1.95
N ARG A 331 -17.09 -11.51 2.84
CA ARG A 331 -17.84 -11.68 4.10
C ARG A 331 -17.71 -10.46 5.02
N ALA A 332 -16.54 -9.82 5.01
CA ALA A 332 -16.28 -8.59 5.76
C ALA A 332 -16.79 -7.31 5.09
N GLY A 333 -17.36 -7.39 3.87
CA GLY A 333 -17.83 -6.21 3.14
C GLY A 333 -16.70 -5.34 2.58
N LEU A 334 -15.47 -5.86 2.51
CA LEU A 334 -14.33 -5.13 1.96
C LEU A 334 -14.45 -4.98 0.44
N PRO A 335 -13.85 -3.91 -0.13
CA PRO A 335 -13.78 -3.74 -1.57
C PRO A 335 -13.11 -4.94 -2.28
N PRO A 336 -13.51 -5.27 -3.53
CA PRO A 336 -13.04 -6.47 -4.22
C PRO A 336 -11.52 -6.59 -4.39
N GLN A 337 -10.77 -5.48 -4.42
CA GLN A 337 -9.31 -5.52 -4.48
C GLN A 337 -8.64 -6.14 -3.25
N PHE A 338 -9.35 -6.25 -2.12
CA PHE A 338 -8.86 -6.93 -0.93
C PHE A 338 -9.07 -8.46 -0.99
N ALA A 339 -9.84 -8.96 -1.95
CA ALA A 339 -10.05 -10.40 -2.11
C ALA A 339 -8.72 -11.14 -2.33
N PHE A 340 -8.59 -12.31 -1.70
CA PHE A 340 -7.35 -13.09 -1.77
C PHE A 340 -6.96 -13.42 -3.23
N ALA A 341 -7.93 -13.74 -4.07
CA ALA A 341 -7.72 -14.06 -5.49
C ALA A 341 -7.22 -12.88 -6.35
N ALA A 342 -7.43 -11.65 -5.89
CA ALA A 342 -6.88 -10.45 -6.54
C ALA A 342 -5.45 -10.13 -6.09
N ARG A 343 -4.96 -10.80 -5.04
CA ARG A 343 -3.70 -10.50 -4.35
C ARG A 343 -2.69 -11.63 -4.38
N PHE A 344 -3.13 -12.87 -4.60
CA PHE A 344 -2.26 -14.03 -4.68
C PHE A 344 -2.78 -15.05 -5.73
N PRO A 345 -1.91 -15.54 -6.65
CA PRO A 345 -2.34 -16.42 -7.74
C PRO A 345 -3.01 -17.70 -7.23
N ARG A 346 -4.22 -17.96 -7.74
CA ARG A 346 -5.07 -19.09 -7.31
C ARG A 346 -4.40 -20.45 -7.48
N THR A 347 -3.60 -20.59 -8.52
CA THR A 347 -2.86 -21.83 -8.82
C THR A 347 -1.83 -22.19 -7.75
N LEU A 348 -1.44 -21.23 -6.89
CA LEU A 348 -0.46 -21.41 -5.83
C LEU A 348 -1.08 -21.56 -4.44
N TRP A 349 -2.41 -21.55 -4.30
CA TRP A 349 -3.05 -21.62 -2.98
C TRP A 349 -2.75 -22.93 -2.25
N GLY A 350 -2.75 -24.05 -2.98
CA GLY A 350 -2.35 -25.35 -2.44
C GLY A 350 -0.91 -25.35 -1.95
N ASP A 351 0.02 -24.95 -2.82
CA ASP A 351 1.45 -24.83 -2.51
C ASP A 351 1.69 -23.91 -1.30
N ALA A 352 0.96 -22.80 -1.21
CA ALA A 352 1.04 -21.87 -0.09
C ALA A 352 0.57 -22.50 1.22
N SER A 353 -0.56 -23.23 1.22
CA SER A 353 -1.00 -23.96 2.41
C SER A 353 0.04 -24.97 2.91
N GLU A 354 0.65 -25.75 2.01
CA GLU A 354 1.70 -26.71 2.37
C GLU A 354 2.97 -26.01 2.88
N TYR A 355 3.34 -24.89 2.24
CA TYR A 355 4.54 -24.13 2.59
C TYR A 355 4.50 -23.54 4.01
N PHE A 356 3.32 -23.17 4.51
CA PHE A 356 3.14 -22.68 5.89
C PHE A 356 2.88 -23.79 6.92
N GLU A 357 2.65 -25.02 6.48
CA GLU A 357 2.52 -26.20 7.36
C GLU A 357 3.88 -26.78 7.77
N ALA A 358 4.88 -26.70 6.88
CA ALA A 358 6.19 -27.31 7.05
C ALA A 358 7.20 -26.48 7.90
N ALA A 359 6.72 -25.68 8.86
CA ALA A 359 7.54 -24.72 9.61
C ALA A 359 7.73 -25.10 11.08
#